data_AF-A0A0E3R5Q2-F1
#
_entry.id   AF-A0A0E3R5Q2-F1
#
_cell.length_a   1.000
_cell.length_b   1.000
_cell.length_c   1.000
_cell.angle_alpha   90.00
_cell.angle_beta   90.00
_cell.angle_gamma   90.00
#
_symmetry.space_group_name_H-M   'P 1'
#
loop_
_entity.id
_entity.type
_entity.pdbx_description
1 polymer ?
#
loop_
_entity_poly.entity_id
_entity_poly.type
_entity_poly.pdbx_seq_one_letter_code
_entity_poly.pdbx_strand_id
1 'polypeptide(L)'
;MISSPVVVKLKKHVDFLPVCPEVEIGLGVPRNPVRIVLDKGDHRLVQPSSGKDVTEDMKSFCSNFLDSIDEVDGFILKFRSPSCGLKDVKVYPSAGSHGGAVEKISGYFGGAVLGRYPFHPVEDEGRLRNARIKEHFLTKLFTFAAFRKVKSEGSIKDLINFHAQNKFLLMAYNQAELQKLGEIAANREKRPWKELISDYENHLYSALSRAPRYTSTINVLMHALGFFSDQLSSREKALFFDWVQKYREGRASVCPAINMIRSWIVRFEDGYLMSQTFFEPYPEDLIEINPVESHLREDLWK
;
A
#
# COMPACT_ATOMS: atom_id res chain seq x y z
N MET A 1 -3.67 7.08 -19.19
CA MET A 1 -4.57 6.51 -18.16
C MET A 1 -4.05 5.13 -17.77
N ILE A 2 -4.04 4.79 -16.47
CA ILE A 2 -3.61 3.46 -15.99
C ILE A 2 -4.78 2.49 -16.17
N SER A 3 -4.64 1.54 -17.10
CA SER A 3 -5.64 0.48 -17.32
C SER A 3 -5.34 -0.71 -16.40
N SER A 4 -6.01 -0.77 -15.25
CA SER A 4 -5.85 -1.84 -14.26
C SER A 4 -7.18 -2.16 -13.59
N PRO A 5 -7.58 -3.44 -13.47
CA PRO A 5 -8.81 -3.84 -12.76
C PRO A 5 -8.86 -3.30 -11.32
N VAL A 6 -7.73 -3.31 -10.62
CA VAL A 6 -7.59 -2.79 -9.26
C VAL A 6 -7.92 -1.29 -9.21
N VAL A 7 -7.40 -0.52 -10.17
CA VAL A 7 -7.66 0.93 -10.27
C VAL A 7 -9.14 1.19 -10.55
N VAL A 8 -9.78 0.38 -11.40
CA VAL A 8 -11.21 0.53 -11.70
C VAL A 8 -12.07 0.32 -10.45
N LYS A 9 -11.78 -0.70 -9.63
CA LYS A 9 -12.52 -0.95 -8.39
C LYS A 9 -12.27 0.11 -7.33
N LEU A 10 -11.02 0.58 -7.21
CA LEU A 10 -10.66 1.64 -6.28
C LEU A 10 -11.45 2.93 -6.49
N LYS A 11 -11.94 3.22 -7.70
CA LYS A 11 -12.72 4.45 -8.01
C LYS A 11 -13.95 4.65 -7.12
N LYS A 12 -14.50 3.59 -6.53
CA LYS A 12 -15.65 3.68 -5.61
C LYS A 12 -15.28 4.12 -4.20
N HIS A 13 -14.00 4.07 -3.87
CA HIS A 13 -13.48 4.18 -2.50
C HIS A 13 -12.48 5.30 -2.31
N VAL A 14 -11.89 5.82 -3.40
CA VAL A 14 -10.85 6.84 -3.34
C VAL A 14 -11.07 7.92 -4.40
N ASP A 15 -10.65 9.13 -4.05
CA ASP A 15 -10.58 10.25 -4.98
C ASP A 15 -9.25 10.22 -5.73
N PHE A 16 -9.31 10.04 -7.04
CA PHE A 16 -8.11 10.05 -7.87
C PHE A 16 -7.75 11.47 -8.28
N LEU A 17 -6.47 11.82 -8.11
CA LEU A 17 -5.84 12.98 -8.73
C LEU A 17 -5.03 12.51 -9.96
N PRO A 18 -5.66 12.35 -11.13
CA PRO A 18 -4.96 11.85 -12.32
C PRO A 18 -3.98 12.90 -12.84
N VAL A 19 -2.71 12.52 -12.93
CA VAL A 19 -1.67 13.38 -13.49
C VAL A 19 -0.84 12.63 -14.53
N CYS A 20 -0.47 13.30 -15.61
CA CYS A 20 0.49 12.78 -16.57
C CYS A 20 1.63 13.78 -16.73
N PRO A 21 2.78 13.57 -16.04
CA PRO A 21 3.90 14.52 -16.06
C PRO A 21 4.33 14.92 -17.47
N GLU A 22 4.33 13.96 -18.41
CA GLU A 22 4.67 14.19 -19.82
C GLU A 22 3.72 15.15 -20.54
N VAL A 23 2.42 15.11 -20.22
CA VAL A 23 1.44 16.04 -20.80
C VAL A 23 1.60 17.42 -20.18
N GLU A 24 1.80 17.49 -18.87
CA GLU A 24 1.94 18.74 -18.12
C GLU A 24 3.19 19.54 -18.51
N ILE A 25 4.29 18.86 -18.89
CA ILE A 25 5.48 19.53 -19.47
C ILE A 25 5.29 19.91 -20.96
N GLY A 26 4.07 19.84 -21.49
CA GLY A 26 3.73 20.32 -22.82
C GLY A 26 4.07 19.38 -23.98
N LEU A 27 4.24 18.06 -23.76
CA LEU A 27 4.49 17.13 -24.87
C LEU A 27 3.23 16.78 -25.68
N GLY A 28 2.04 17.09 -25.17
CA GLY A 28 0.76 16.85 -25.85
C GLY A 28 0.31 15.37 -25.92
N VAL A 29 -0.76 15.14 -26.69
CA VAL A 29 -1.34 13.81 -26.97
C VAL A 29 -1.88 13.79 -28.41
N PRO A 30 -1.41 12.90 -29.31
CA PRO A 30 -0.30 11.95 -29.16
C PRO A 30 1.06 12.66 -29.12
N ARG A 31 2.08 11.99 -28.58
CA ARG A 31 3.43 12.56 -28.40
C ARG A 31 4.53 11.57 -28.75
N ASN A 32 5.71 12.12 -29.06
CA ASN A 32 6.91 11.31 -29.21
C ASN A 32 7.34 10.73 -27.85
N PRO A 33 7.78 9.46 -27.80
CA PRO A 33 8.20 8.82 -26.57
C PRO A 33 9.46 9.50 -26.02
N VAL A 34 9.57 9.53 -24.70
CA VAL A 34 10.79 9.95 -23.99
C VAL A 34 11.59 8.73 -23.55
N ARG A 35 12.90 8.90 -23.32
CA ARG A 35 13.79 7.90 -22.73
C ARG A 35 14.74 8.57 -21.76
N ILE A 36 15.17 7.81 -20.74
CA ILE A 36 16.27 8.24 -19.90
C ILE A 36 17.57 7.81 -20.58
N VAL A 37 18.50 8.75 -20.76
CA VAL A 37 19.82 8.51 -21.31
C VAL A 37 20.89 8.93 -20.31
N LEU A 38 22.03 8.26 -20.34
CA LEU A 38 23.20 8.65 -19.57
C LEU A 38 24.06 9.59 -20.43
N ASP A 39 24.07 10.88 -20.11
CA ASP A 39 24.90 11.87 -20.79
C ASP A 39 25.94 12.44 -19.82
N LYS A 40 27.23 12.20 -20.10
CA LYS A 40 28.38 12.63 -19.28
C LYS A 40 28.29 12.27 -17.78
N GLY A 41 27.60 11.18 -17.45
CA GLY A 41 27.40 10.72 -16.08
C GLY A 41 26.08 11.19 -15.44
N ASP A 42 25.32 12.06 -16.09
CA ASP A 42 24.01 12.51 -15.64
C ASP A 42 22.87 11.80 -16.37
N HIS A 43 21.80 11.50 -15.65
CA HIS A 43 20.56 11.05 -16.27
C HIS A 43 19.83 12.23 -16.90
N ARG A 44 19.47 12.07 -18.18
CA ARG A 44 18.69 13.04 -18.96
C ARG A 44 17.43 12.40 -19.54
N LEU A 45 16.30 13.10 -19.49
CA LEU A 45 15.05 12.70 -20.12
C LEU A 45 14.93 13.34 -21.50
N VAL A 46 15.09 12.55 -22.55
CA VAL A 46 15.18 13.05 -23.94
C VAL A 46 14.15 12.37 -24.83
N GLN A 47 13.60 13.12 -25.79
CA GLN A 47 12.82 12.57 -26.92
C GLN A 47 13.76 12.09 -28.04
N PRO A 48 13.89 10.79 -28.31
CA PRO A 48 14.84 10.28 -29.31
C PRO A 48 14.63 10.82 -30.73
N SER A 49 13.38 11.07 -31.13
CA SER A 49 13.04 11.48 -32.48
C SER A 49 13.35 12.95 -32.77
N SER A 50 13.22 13.83 -31.77
CA SER A 50 13.47 15.27 -31.90
C SER A 50 14.81 15.71 -31.30
N GLY A 51 15.44 14.86 -30.48
CA GLY A 51 16.60 15.24 -29.66
C GLY A 51 16.26 16.20 -28.52
N LYS A 52 14.98 16.52 -28.30
CA LYS A 52 14.55 17.47 -27.27
C LYS A 52 14.84 16.91 -25.88
N ASP A 53 15.68 17.58 -25.12
CA ASP A 53 15.87 17.34 -23.69
C ASP A 53 14.77 18.05 -22.89
N VAL A 54 14.06 17.30 -22.05
CA VAL A 54 12.96 17.78 -21.20
C VAL A 54 13.23 17.52 -19.71
N THR A 55 14.50 17.29 -19.36
CA THR A 55 14.93 16.94 -17.99
C THR A 55 14.53 18.02 -16.98
N GLU A 56 14.86 19.28 -17.26
CA GLU A 56 14.65 20.37 -16.31
C GLU A 56 13.17 20.76 -16.20
N ASP A 57 12.43 20.72 -17.32
CA ASP A 57 10.97 20.87 -17.33
C ASP A 57 10.32 19.79 -16.45
N MET A 58 10.76 18.53 -16.59
CA MET A 58 10.25 17.41 -15.81
C MET A 58 10.57 17.55 -14.32
N LYS A 59 11.80 17.91 -13.95
CA LYS A 59 12.18 18.13 -12.54
C LYS A 59 11.36 19.26 -11.91
N SER A 60 11.25 20.38 -12.62
CA SER A 60 10.50 21.56 -12.17
C SER A 60 9.01 21.20 -11.98
N PHE A 61 8.42 20.50 -12.95
CA PHE A 61 7.07 19.99 -12.83
C PHE A 61 6.90 19.07 -11.61
N CYS A 62 7.82 18.11 -11.40
CA CYS A 62 7.74 17.19 -10.26
C CYS A 62 7.74 17.92 -8.92
N SER A 63 8.63 18.91 -8.73
CA SER A 63 8.64 19.71 -7.49
C SER A 63 7.34 20.47 -7.33
N ASN A 64 6.96 21.28 -8.33
CA ASN A 64 5.79 22.15 -8.25
C ASN A 64 4.50 21.37 -8.03
N PHE A 65 4.33 20.23 -8.71
CA PHE A 65 3.14 19.40 -8.56
C PHE A 65 3.07 18.77 -7.17
N LEU A 66 4.16 18.19 -6.68
CA LEU A 66 4.17 17.56 -5.34
C LEU A 66 4.06 18.61 -4.22
N ASP A 67 4.55 19.82 -4.43
CA ASP A 67 4.38 20.95 -3.49
C ASP A 67 2.94 21.50 -3.51
N SER A 68 2.22 21.34 -4.61
CA SER A 68 0.81 21.75 -4.73
C SER A 68 -0.18 20.74 -4.12
N ILE A 69 0.28 19.54 -3.78
CA ILE A 69 -0.58 18.51 -3.17
C ILE A 69 -0.58 18.69 -1.65
N ASP A 70 -1.71 19.17 -1.12
CA ASP A 70 -1.91 19.33 0.31
C ASP A 70 -2.02 17.97 1.03
N GLU A 71 -2.93 17.12 0.57
CA GLU A 71 -3.21 15.81 1.19
C GLU A 71 -3.25 14.68 0.16
N VAL A 72 -2.47 13.62 0.42
CA VAL A 72 -2.45 12.42 -0.43
C VAL A 72 -2.14 11.20 0.42
N ASP A 73 -2.98 10.16 0.30
CA ASP A 73 -2.83 8.94 1.09
C ASP A 73 -1.98 7.87 0.39
N GLY A 74 -1.72 8.00 -0.92
CA GLY A 74 -0.93 7.05 -1.69
C GLY A 74 -0.81 7.37 -3.17
N PHE A 75 0.05 6.61 -3.87
CA PHE A 75 0.36 6.82 -5.28
C PHE A 75 0.29 5.51 -6.06
N ILE A 76 -0.39 5.55 -7.21
CA ILE A 76 -0.36 4.48 -8.21
C ILE A 76 0.32 5.02 -9.46
N LEU A 77 1.51 4.48 -9.75
CA LEU A 77 2.38 4.95 -10.83
C LEU A 77 2.26 4.07 -12.06
N LYS A 78 2.59 4.62 -13.24
CA LYS A 78 2.58 3.87 -14.50
C LYS A 78 3.83 2.98 -14.62
N PHE A 79 3.64 1.66 -14.73
CA PHE A 79 4.70 0.66 -14.85
C PHE A 79 5.62 0.94 -16.04
N ARG A 80 6.94 0.93 -15.77
CA ARG A 80 8.05 1.12 -16.73
C ARG A 80 8.03 2.44 -17.53
N SER A 81 7.25 3.43 -17.10
CA SER A 81 7.29 4.76 -17.73
C SER A 81 8.63 5.45 -17.39
N PRO A 82 9.33 6.04 -18.37
CA PRO A 82 10.51 6.88 -18.14
C PRO A 82 10.25 8.05 -17.18
N SER A 83 9.02 8.57 -17.19
CA SER A 83 8.62 9.69 -16.34
C SER A 83 8.07 9.18 -15.00
N CYS A 84 7.14 8.23 -15.01
CA CYS A 84 6.39 7.84 -13.80
C CYS A 84 6.86 6.54 -13.15
N GLY A 85 7.73 5.75 -13.77
CA GLY A 85 8.02 4.40 -13.32
C GLY A 85 8.62 4.37 -11.92
N LEU A 86 8.06 3.52 -11.05
CA LEU A 86 8.54 3.37 -9.68
C LEU A 86 9.98 2.86 -9.62
N LYS A 87 10.28 1.86 -10.43
CA LYS A 87 11.57 1.18 -10.58
C LYS A 87 11.63 0.48 -11.94
N ASP A 88 12.78 -0.12 -12.25
CA ASP A 88 13.01 -0.88 -13.48
C ASP A 88 12.86 -0.05 -14.78
N VAL A 89 13.03 1.28 -14.69
CA VAL A 89 13.06 2.16 -15.86
C VAL A 89 14.42 2.09 -16.52
N LYS A 90 14.43 1.73 -17.81
CA LYS A 90 15.65 1.54 -18.58
C LYS A 90 16.35 2.87 -18.86
N VAL A 91 17.66 2.90 -18.61
CA VAL A 91 18.56 3.98 -19.04
C VAL A 91 19.36 3.50 -20.25
N TYR A 92 19.49 4.37 -21.25
CA TYR A 92 20.19 4.08 -22.49
C TYR A 92 21.51 4.87 -22.59
N PRO A 93 22.54 4.36 -23.29
CA PRO A 93 23.81 5.09 -23.43
C PRO A 93 23.69 6.42 -24.18
N SER A 94 22.70 6.55 -25.07
CA SER A 94 22.45 7.77 -25.85
C SER A 94 21.05 7.75 -26.46
N ALA A 95 20.54 8.91 -26.89
CA ALA A 95 19.18 9.05 -27.41
C ALA A 95 18.91 8.18 -28.65
N GLY A 96 19.90 8.04 -29.54
CA GLY A 96 19.81 7.22 -30.75
C GLY A 96 20.15 5.75 -30.56
N SER A 97 20.60 5.33 -29.37
CA SER A 97 21.07 3.96 -29.16
C SER A 97 19.93 2.94 -29.28
N HIS A 98 20.18 1.89 -30.06
CA HIS A 98 19.35 0.68 -30.13
C HIS A 98 19.92 -0.46 -29.28
N GLY A 99 21.02 -0.20 -28.56
CA GLY A 99 21.66 -1.14 -27.65
C GLY A 99 20.84 -1.43 -26.39
N GLY A 100 21.28 -2.44 -25.63
CA GLY A 100 20.70 -2.78 -24.34
C GLY A 100 20.75 -1.64 -23.33
N ALA A 101 19.83 -1.65 -22.37
CA ALA A 101 19.86 -0.69 -21.25
C ALA A 101 21.14 -0.88 -20.44
N VAL A 102 21.79 0.23 -20.06
CA VAL A 102 23.04 0.21 -19.28
C VAL A 102 22.77 0.05 -17.78
N GLU A 103 21.63 0.55 -17.33
CA GLU A 103 21.17 0.42 -15.95
C GLU A 103 19.64 0.55 -15.87
N LYS A 104 19.12 0.41 -14.65
CA LYS A 104 17.71 0.59 -14.35
C LYS A 104 17.53 1.45 -13.12
N ILE A 105 16.72 2.50 -13.26
CA ILE A 105 16.44 3.46 -12.19
C ILE A 105 14.93 3.67 -12.00
N SER A 106 14.54 4.58 -11.13
CA SER A 106 13.18 5.14 -11.07
C SER A 106 13.02 6.23 -12.12
N GLY A 107 11.82 6.38 -12.66
CA GLY A 107 11.49 7.55 -13.48
C GLY A 107 11.52 8.83 -12.66
N TYR A 108 11.62 9.99 -13.31
CA TYR A 108 11.78 11.28 -12.62
C TYR A 108 10.68 11.55 -11.59
N PHE A 109 9.42 11.39 -11.99
CA PHE A 109 8.28 11.57 -11.10
C PHE A 109 8.21 10.47 -10.03
N GLY A 110 8.48 9.22 -10.41
CA GLY A 110 8.51 8.11 -9.44
C GLY A 110 9.58 8.29 -8.36
N GLY A 111 10.77 8.75 -8.74
CA GLY A 111 11.85 9.10 -7.81
C GLY A 111 11.49 10.29 -6.93
N ALA A 112 10.89 11.34 -7.49
CA ALA A 112 10.44 12.50 -6.73
C ALA A 112 9.38 12.13 -5.67
N VAL A 113 8.40 11.29 -6.04
CA VAL A 113 7.38 10.76 -5.11
C VAL A 113 8.03 9.98 -3.97
N LEU A 114 8.96 9.07 -4.27
CA LEU A 114 9.65 8.28 -3.23
C LEU A 114 10.49 9.15 -2.29
N GLY A 115 11.12 10.21 -2.81
CA GLY A 115 11.90 11.15 -2.00
C GLY A 115 11.02 12.00 -1.09
N ARG A 116 9.88 12.49 -1.58
CA ARG A 116 8.98 13.39 -0.84
C ARG A 116 8.06 12.64 0.14
N TYR A 117 7.63 11.43 -0.23
CA TYR A 117 6.67 10.61 0.51
C TYR A 117 7.21 9.20 0.83
N PRO A 118 8.35 9.09 1.55
CA PRO A 118 9.07 7.83 1.74
C PRO A 118 8.26 6.74 2.46
N PHE A 119 7.25 7.12 3.23
CA PHE A 119 6.42 6.19 4.00
C PHE A 119 5.07 5.89 3.36
N HIS A 120 4.64 6.67 2.37
CA HIS A 120 3.33 6.48 1.74
C HIS A 120 3.29 5.16 0.94
N PRO A 121 2.11 4.55 0.78
CA PRO A 121 1.95 3.44 -0.15
C PRO A 121 2.14 3.95 -1.58
N VAL A 122 3.23 3.51 -2.22
CA VAL A 122 3.58 3.84 -3.61
C VAL A 122 3.80 2.53 -4.36
N GLU A 123 2.95 2.26 -5.34
CA GLU A 123 3.04 1.05 -6.16
C GLU A 123 2.76 1.33 -7.63
N ASP A 124 3.16 0.43 -8.53
CA ASP A 124 2.80 0.49 -9.94
C ASP A 124 1.75 -0.58 -10.31
N GLU A 125 1.03 -0.38 -11.41
CA GLU A 125 -0.07 -1.29 -11.78
C GLU A 125 0.40 -2.71 -12.13
N GLY A 126 1.68 -2.91 -12.45
CA GLY A 126 2.26 -4.23 -12.67
C GLY A 126 2.46 -4.97 -11.34
N ARG A 127 2.96 -4.27 -10.32
CA ARG A 127 3.20 -4.81 -8.98
C ARG A 127 1.90 -5.10 -8.22
N LEU A 128 0.87 -4.29 -8.40
CA LEU A 128 -0.47 -4.52 -7.83
C LEU A 128 -1.15 -5.80 -8.35
N ARG A 129 -0.59 -6.49 -9.35
CA ARG A 129 -1.05 -7.84 -9.76
C ARG A 129 -0.65 -8.92 -8.75
N ASN A 130 0.37 -8.69 -7.94
CA ASN A 130 0.76 -9.61 -6.88
C ASN A 130 -0.15 -9.39 -5.66
N ALA A 131 -0.86 -10.44 -5.23
CA ALA A 131 -1.82 -10.35 -4.14
C ALA A 131 -1.23 -9.79 -2.84
N ARG A 132 -0.04 -10.25 -2.44
CA ARG A 132 0.62 -9.79 -1.20
C ARG A 132 1.02 -8.31 -1.27
N ILE A 133 1.51 -7.84 -2.42
CA ILE A 133 1.84 -6.42 -2.62
C ILE A 133 0.55 -5.59 -2.57
N LYS A 134 -0.50 -6.04 -3.27
CA LYS A 134 -1.79 -5.36 -3.31
C LYS A 134 -2.43 -5.26 -1.91
N GLU A 135 -2.49 -6.36 -1.17
CA GLU A 135 -3.02 -6.39 0.21
C GLU A 135 -2.27 -5.40 1.10
N HIS A 136 -0.94 -5.39 1.03
CA HIS A 136 -0.13 -4.45 1.81
C HIS A 136 -0.38 -3.00 1.41
N PHE A 137 -0.41 -2.71 0.10
CA PHE A 137 -0.71 -1.37 -0.43
C PHE A 137 -2.08 -0.87 0.03
N LEU A 138 -3.13 -1.67 -0.14
CA LEU A 138 -4.49 -1.31 0.26
C LEU A 138 -4.60 -1.12 1.78
N THR A 139 -4.05 -2.05 2.56
CA THR A 139 -4.02 -1.93 4.03
C THR A 139 -3.41 -0.61 4.47
N LYS A 140 -2.25 -0.24 3.91
CA LYS A 140 -1.60 1.04 4.20
C LYS A 140 -2.48 2.21 3.80
N LEU A 141 -3.00 2.20 2.57
CA LEU A 141 -3.80 3.28 2.01
C LEU A 141 -5.01 3.61 2.90
N PHE A 142 -5.81 2.60 3.25
CA PHE A 142 -7.00 2.80 4.08
C PHE A 142 -6.66 3.10 5.54
N THR A 143 -5.58 2.54 6.08
CA THR A 143 -5.12 2.88 7.44
C THR A 143 -4.66 4.34 7.52
N PHE A 144 -3.92 4.82 6.52
CA PHE A 144 -3.44 6.20 6.46
C PHE A 144 -4.57 7.18 6.22
N ALA A 145 -5.52 6.87 5.33
CA ALA A 145 -6.72 7.69 5.14
C ALA A 145 -7.56 7.80 6.43
N ALA A 146 -7.76 6.69 7.15
CA ALA A 146 -8.45 6.71 8.44
C ALA A 146 -7.69 7.54 9.48
N PHE A 147 -6.36 7.43 9.53
CA PHE A 147 -5.52 8.23 10.42
C PHE A 147 -5.53 9.73 10.06
N ARG A 148 -5.49 10.08 8.77
CA ARG A 148 -5.57 11.47 8.29
C ARG A 148 -6.84 12.16 8.81
N LYS A 149 -7.97 11.46 8.80
CA LYS A 149 -9.22 11.96 9.40
C LYS A 149 -9.09 12.23 10.89
N VAL A 150 -8.48 11.31 11.65
CA VAL A 150 -8.20 11.51 13.08
C VAL A 150 -7.27 12.70 13.29
N LYS A 151 -6.24 12.87 12.47
CA LYS A 151 -5.26 13.94 12.58
C LYS A 151 -5.83 15.33 12.32
N SER A 152 -6.70 15.45 11.31
CA SER A 152 -7.28 16.73 10.86
C SER A 152 -8.48 17.18 11.72
N GLU A 153 -9.37 16.25 12.06
CA GLU A 153 -10.67 16.57 12.67
C GLU A 153 -10.84 15.98 14.09
N GLY A 154 -9.92 15.12 14.51
CA GLY A 154 -10.10 14.29 15.71
C GLY A 154 -9.59 14.90 17.01
N SER A 155 -9.84 14.15 18.07
CA SER A 155 -9.41 14.41 19.44
C SER A 155 -8.51 13.29 19.96
N ILE A 156 -7.98 13.46 21.19
CA ILE A 156 -7.26 12.39 21.89
C ILE A 156 -8.12 11.12 22.00
N LYS A 157 -9.45 11.27 22.19
CA LYS A 157 -10.37 10.13 22.25
C LYS A 157 -10.41 9.38 20.92
N ASP A 158 -10.41 10.11 19.80
CA ASP A 158 -10.42 9.51 18.46
C ASP A 158 -9.11 8.80 18.15
N LEU A 159 -7.98 9.34 18.63
CA LEU A 159 -6.68 8.66 18.54
C LEU A 159 -6.66 7.34 19.33
N ILE A 160 -7.21 7.34 20.56
CA ILE A 160 -7.32 6.13 21.39
C ILE A 160 -8.20 5.09 20.68
N ASN A 161 -9.35 5.52 20.12
CA ASN A 161 -10.25 4.63 19.38
C ASN A 161 -9.57 4.06 18.13
N PHE A 162 -8.89 4.90 17.34
CA PHE A 162 -8.13 4.47 16.18
C PHE A 162 -7.06 3.43 16.57
N HIS A 163 -6.30 3.69 17.64
CA HIS A 163 -5.30 2.76 18.13
C HIS A 163 -5.92 1.43 18.57
N ALA A 164 -7.02 1.49 19.32
CA ALA A 164 -7.73 0.30 19.78
C ALA A 164 -8.25 -0.56 18.61
N GLN A 165 -8.85 0.06 17.59
CA GLN A 165 -9.35 -0.62 16.38
C GLN A 165 -8.22 -1.23 15.54
N ASN A 166 -7.02 -0.65 15.59
CA ASN A 166 -5.87 -1.12 14.80
C ASN A 166 -4.89 -1.99 15.61
N LYS A 167 -5.20 -2.36 16.85
CA LYS A 167 -4.25 -3.06 17.74
C LYS A 167 -3.76 -4.38 17.13
N PHE A 168 -4.66 -5.20 16.58
CA PHE A 168 -4.30 -6.48 15.98
C PHE A 168 -3.57 -6.30 14.65
N LEU A 169 -3.89 -5.24 13.90
CA LEU A 169 -3.19 -4.88 12.68
C LEU A 169 -1.75 -4.49 13.00
N LEU A 170 -1.55 -3.56 13.92
CA LEU A 170 -0.22 -3.13 14.38
C LEU A 170 0.57 -4.30 14.98
N MET A 171 -0.09 -5.22 15.68
CA MET A 171 0.54 -6.44 16.19
C MET A 171 1.08 -7.34 15.07
N ALA A 172 0.34 -7.50 13.97
CA ALA A 172 0.78 -8.27 12.81
C ALA A 172 2.00 -7.63 12.13
N TYR A 173 2.02 -6.30 12.08
CA TYR A 173 3.03 -5.53 11.37
C TYR A 173 4.31 -5.32 12.19
N ASN A 174 4.20 -4.78 13.40
CA ASN A 174 5.33 -4.48 14.25
C ASN A 174 4.94 -4.35 15.73
N GLN A 175 5.30 -5.36 16.53
CA GLN A 175 4.97 -5.40 17.96
C GLN A 175 5.69 -4.34 18.79
N ALA A 176 6.90 -3.93 18.39
CA ALA A 176 7.63 -2.86 19.08
C ALA A 176 6.97 -1.50 18.83
N GLU A 177 6.56 -1.23 17.59
CA GLU A 177 5.83 0.01 17.27
C GLU A 177 4.43 0.01 17.88
N LEU A 178 3.75 -1.14 17.96
CA LEU A 178 2.47 -1.25 18.68
C LEU A 178 2.60 -0.75 20.12
N GLN A 179 3.65 -1.15 20.84
CA GLN A 179 3.87 -0.71 22.22
C GLN A 179 4.08 0.80 22.31
N LYS A 180 4.98 1.36 21.48
CA LYS A 180 5.25 2.80 21.44
C LYS A 180 4.00 3.61 21.08
N LEU A 181 3.24 3.17 20.07
CA LEU A 181 2.00 3.81 19.67
C LEU A 181 0.96 3.80 20.80
N GLY A 182 0.89 2.72 21.57
CA GLY A 182 0.00 2.63 22.74
C GLY A 182 0.41 3.60 23.86
N GLU A 183 1.71 3.75 24.12
CA GLU A 183 2.25 4.71 25.08
C GLU A 183 1.94 6.15 24.67
N ILE A 184 2.15 6.47 23.38
CA ILE A 184 1.80 7.77 22.81
C ILE A 184 0.29 8.02 22.94
N ALA A 185 -0.57 7.09 22.49
CA ALA A 185 -2.01 7.25 22.55
C ALA A 185 -2.56 7.43 23.99
N ALA A 186 -1.90 6.84 24.99
CA ALA A 186 -2.27 7.02 26.39
C ALA A 186 -2.03 8.45 26.92
N ASN A 187 -1.13 9.22 26.27
CA ASN A 187 -0.83 10.62 26.56
C ASN A 187 -0.72 10.97 28.07
N ARG A 188 0.01 10.17 28.85
CA ARG A 188 0.13 10.34 30.31
C ARG A 188 0.74 11.68 30.71
N GLU A 189 1.62 12.20 29.87
CA GLU A 189 2.32 13.49 30.06
C GLU A 189 1.49 14.70 29.61
N LYS A 190 0.27 14.50 29.09
CA LYS A 190 -0.64 15.57 28.61
C LYS A 190 0.01 16.49 27.57
N ARG A 191 0.75 15.89 26.63
CA ARG A 191 1.37 16.60 25.50
C ARG A 191 0.31 17.32 24.65
N PRO A 192 0.65 18.47 24.04
CA PRO A 192 -0.24 19.16 23.09
C PRO A 192 -0.60 18.26 21.91
N TRP A 193 -1.84 18.38 21.41
CA TRP A 193 -2.38 17.55 20.32
C TRP A 193 -1.45 17.49 19.09
N LYS A 194 -0.95 18.65 18.64
CA LYS A 194 -0.10 18.76 17.45
C LYS A 194 1.20 17.94 17.57
N GLU A 195 1.83 17.96 18.73
CA GLU A 195 3.05 17.20 18.98
C GLU A 195 2.75 15.71 19.12
N LEU A 196 1.68 15.37 19.86
CA LEU A 196 1.24 13.99 20.07
C LEU A 196 0.91 13.28 18.76
N ILE A 197 0.10 13.92 17.91
CA ILE A 197 -0.39 13.30 16.67
C ILE A 197 0.73 13.17 15.63
N SER A 198 1.66 14.14 15.59
CA SER A 198 2.83 14.07 14.70
C SER A 198 3.78 12.95 15.12
N ASP A 199 3.95 12.73 16.43
CA ASP A 199 4.77 11.63 16.95
C ASP A 199 4.13 10.27 16.66
N TYR A 200 2.82 10.15 16.92
CA TYR A 200 2.05 8.96 16.57
C TYR A 200 2.13 8.65 15.07
N GLU A 201 2.03 9.65 14.19
CA GLU A 201 2.14 9.50 12.74
C GLU A 201 3.47 8.87 12.32
N ASN A 202 4.59 9.38 12.84
CA ASN A 202 5.92 8.86 12.53
C ASN A 202 6.05 7.38 12.92
N HIS A 203 5.53 7.01 14.08
CA HIS A 203 5.54 5.63 14.55
C HIS A 203 4.57 4.73 13.76
N LEU A 204 3.42 5.25 13.33
CA LEU A 204 2.46 4.53 12.48
C LEU A 204 3.08 4.22 11.11
N TYR A 205 3.77 5.19 10.53
CA TYR A 205 4.52 5.04 9.28
C TYR A 205 5.65 4.02 9.40
N SER A 206 6.40 4.05 10.51
CA SER A 206 7.42 3.03 10.82
C SER A 206 6.81 1.63 10.91
N ALA A 207 5.69 1.48 11.63
CA ALA A 207 5.01 0.20 11.82
C ALA A 207 4.59 -0.46 10.50
N LEU A 208 4.06 0.35 9.57
CA LEU A 208 3.52 -0.10 8.29
C LEU A 208 4.54 -0.01 7.14
N SER A 209 5.82 0.22 7.43
CA SER A 209 6.88 0.35 6.42
C SER A 209 7.18 -0.96 5.67
N ARG A 210 6.88 -2.12 6.28
CA ARG A 210 7.11 -3.45 5.71
C ARG A 210 5.87 -4.32 5.85
N ALA A 211 5.62 -5.17 4.86
CA ALA A 211 4.56 -6.17 4.94
C ALA A 211 4.78 -7.14 6.13
N PRO A 212 3.70 -7.62 6.77
CA PRO A 212 3.81 -8.50 7.92
C PRO A 212 4.45 -9.84 7.53
N ARG A 213 5.12 -10.45 8.52
CA ARG A 213 5.64 -11.81 8.41
C ARG A 213 4.51 -12.79 8.67
N TYR A 214 4.52 -13.94 8.00
CA TYR A 214 3.53 -14.99 8.21
C TYR A 214 3.46 -15.45 9.68
N THR A 215 4.61 -15.49 10.38
CA THR A 215 4.68 -15.83 11.80
C THR A 215 3.98 -14.80 12.69
N SER A 216 4.10 -13.51 12.37
CA SER A 216 3.41 -12.43 13.07
C SER A 216 1.90 -12.50 12.84
N THR A 217 1.46 -12.80 11.62
CA THR A 217 0.04 -13.04 11.32
C THR A 217 -0.51 -14.24 12.10
N ILE A 218 0.23 -15.36 12.16
CA ILE A 218 -0.15 -16.52 12.97
C ILE A 218 -0.25 -16.12 14.45
N ASN A 219 0.68 -15.32 14.96
CA ASN A 219 0.61 -14.84 16.34
C ASN A 219 -0.71 -14.10 16.60
N VAL A 220 -1.09 -13.16 15.74
CA VAL A 220 -2.37 -12.45 15.87
C VAL A 220 -3.56 -13.40 15.85
N LEU A 221 -3.57 -14.41 14.97
CA LEU A 221 -4.62 -15.43 14.94
C LEU A 221 -4.70 -16.24 16.24
N MET A 222 -3.56 -16.60 16.83
CA MET A 222 -3.50 -17.29 18.13
C MET A 222 -4.01 -16.41 19.27
N HIS A 223 -3.68 -15.12 19.26
CA HIS A 223 -4.22 -14.15 20.21
C HIS A 223 -5.73 -13.97 20.05
N ALA A 224 -6.24 -13.93 18.83
CA ALA A 224 -7.68 -13.85 18.55
C ALA A 224 -8.42 -15.11 19.01
N LEU A 225 -7.85 -16.31 18.79
CA LEU A 225 -8.41 -17.58 19.24
C LEU A 225 -8.64 -17.59 20.77
N GLY A 226 -7.76 -16.94 21.53
CA GLY A 226 -7.86 -16.86 22.99
C GLY A 226 -9.15 -16.24 23.52
N PHE A 227 -9.84 -15.41 22.72
CA PHE A 227 -11.14 -14.82 23.09
C PHE A 227 -12.27 -15.87 23.13
N PHE A 228 -12.09 -16.96 22.37
CA PHE A 228 -13.13 -17.97 22.17
C PHE A 228 -12.73 -19.33 22.72
N SER A 229 -11.49 -19.51 23.19
CA SER A 229 -10.93 -20.84 23.48
C SER A 229 -11.80 -21.66 24.43
N ASP A 230 -12.43 -21.05 25.42
CA ASP A 230 -13.23 -21.78 26.41
C ASP A 230 -14.64 -22.13 25.90
N GLN A 231 -15.06 -21.53 24.79
CA GLN A 231 -16.38 -21.70 24.18
C GLN A 231 -16.35 -22.63 22.95
N LEU A 232 -15.16 -23.04 22.51
CA LEU A 232 -14.97 -23.86 21.32
C LEU A 232 -14.77 -25.34 21.66
N SER A 233 -15.43 -26.20 20.89
CA SER A 233 -15.21 -27.65 20.95
C SER A 233 -13.79 -28.02 20.50
N SER A 234 -13.31 -29.19 20.91
CA SER A 234 -12.01 -29.71 20.48
C SER A 234 -11.92 -29.87 18.96
N ARG A 235 -13.04 -30.16 18.28
CA ARG A 235 -13.09 -30.30 16.81
C ARG A 235 -12.96 -28.95 16.10
N GLU A 236 -13.61 -27.90 16.61
CA GLU A 236 -13.48 -26.55 16.08
C GLU A 236 -12.05 -26.03 16.20
N LYS A 237 -11.42 -26.23 17.37
CA LYS A 237 -10.00 -25.88 17.59
C LYS A 237 -9.07 -26.65 16.65
N ALA A 238 -9.29 -27.96 16.51
CA ALA A 238 -8.47 -28.79 15.62
C ALA A 238 -8.54 -28.33 14.16
N LEU A 239 -9.74 -27.98 13.67
CA LEU A 239 -9.91 -27.45 12.31
C LEU A 239 -9.18 -26.12 12.11
N PHE A 240 -9.23 -25.22 13.09
CA PHE A 240 -8.49 -23.96 13.03
C PHE A 240 -6.97 -24.18 13.01
N PHE A 241 -6.46 -25.06 13.87
CA PHE A 241 -5.03 -25.37 13.91
C PHE A 241 -4.53 -26.03 12.62
N ASP A 242 -5.34 -26.87 11.98
CA ASP A 242 -5.02 -27.43 10.67
C ASP A 242 -4.85 -26.33 9.60
N TRP A 243 -5.74 -25.33 9.55
CA TRP A 243 -5.58 -24.18 8.65
C TRP A 243 -4.33 -23.34 8.96
N VAL A 244 -4.06 -23.09 10.24
CA VAL A 244 -2.84 -22.38 10.67
C VAL A 244 -1.58 -23.14 10.25
N GLN A 245 -1.58 -24.46 10.38
CA GLN A 245 -0.45 -25.29 9.98
C GLN A 245 -0.25 -25.31 8.46
N LYS A 246 -1.33 -25.47 7.68
CA LYS A 246 -1.27 -25.36 6.21
C LYS A 246 -0.75 -24.01 5.74
N TYR A 247 -1.16 -22.92 6.39
CA TYR A 247 -0.62 -21.58 6.10
C TYR A 247 0.87 -21.47 6.45
N ARG A 248 1.28 -21.99 7.61
CA ARG A 248 2.69 -22.00 8.06
C ARG A 248 3.60 -22.70 7.06
N GLU A 249 3.12 -23.76 6.41
CA GLU A 249 3.88 -24.55 5.42
C GLU A 249 3.71 -24.04 3.99
N GLY A 250 2.97 -22.94 3.78
CA GLY A 250 2.72 -22.38 2.45
C GLY A 250 1.79 -23.22 1.57
N ARG A 251 1.01 -24.14 2.17
CA ARG A 251 0.06 -25.02 1.47
C ARG A 251 -1.35 -24.41 1.34
N ALA A 252 -1.61 -23.28 2.00
CA ALA A 252 -2.86 -22.54 1.91
C ALA A 252 -2.62 -21.04 2.15
N SER A 253 -3.59 -20.20 1.76
CA SER A 253 -3.62 -18.80 2.19
C SER A 253 -4.08 -18.68 3.65
N VAL A 254 -3.94 -17.48 4.23
CA VAL A 254 -4.40 -17.20 5.61
C VAL A 254 -5.93 -17.05 5.71
N CYS A 255 -6.60 -16.83 4.58
CA CYS A 255 -8.03 -16.48 4.51
C CYS A 255 -8.95 -17.48 5.24
N PRO A 256 -8.79 -18.81 5.12
CA PRO A 256 -9.62 -19.77 5.88
C PRO A 256 -9.51 -19.58 7.41
N ALA A 257 -8.30 -19.36 7.93
CA ALA A 257 -8.09 -19.15 9.37
C ALA A 257 -8.68 -17.82 9.85
N ILE A 258 -8.55 -16.74 9.05
CA ILE A 258 -9.21 -15.46 9.33
C ILE A 258 -10.73 -15.62 9.35
N ASN A 259 -11.31 -16.31 8.37
CA ASN A 259 -12.76 -16.46 8.28
C ASN A 259 -13.33 -17.36 9.39
N MET A 260 -12.58 -18.32 9.91
CA MET A 260 -12.98 -19.06 11.12
C MET A 260 -13.08 -18.14 12.33
N ILE A 261 -12.08 -17.26 12.53
CA ILE A 261 -12.13 -16.26 13.60
C ILE A 261 -13.31 -15.29 13.37
N ARG A 262 -13.52 -14.78 12.15
CA ARG A 262 -14.68 -13.91 11.82
C ARG A 262 -16.02 -14.61 12.12
N SER A 263 -16.15 -15.89 11.79
CA SER A 263 -17.34 -16.68 12.12
C SER A 263 -17.59 -16.74 13.63
N TRP A 264 -16.56 -16.93 14.44
CA TRP A 264 -16.68 -16.91 15.89
C TRP A 264 -16.95 -15.51 16.46
N ILE A 265 -16.34 -14.46 15.90
CA ILE A 265 -16.65 -13.07 16.25
C ILE A 265 -18.14 -12.80 16.09
N VAL A 266 -18.74 -13.23 14.96
CA VAL A 266 -20.18 -13.07 14.71
C VAL A 266 -21.00 -13.94 15.67
N ARG A 267 -20.64 -15.23 15.82
CA ARG A 267 -21.40 -16.19 16.64
C ARG A 267 -21.45 -15.79 18.12
N PHE A 268 -20.35 -15.29 18.66
CA PHE A 268 -20.21 -14.95 20.08
C PHE A 268 -20.38 -13.45 20.37
N GLU A 269 -20.72 -12.66 19.35
CA GLU A 269 -20.99 -11.22 19.45
C GLU A 269 -19.85 -10.40 20.11
N ASP A 270 -18.59 -10.74 19.81
CA ASP A 270 -17.43 -10.05 20.40
C ASP A 270 -17.22 -8.67 19.77
N GLY A 271 -17.79 -7.63 20.38
CA GLY A 271 -17.73 -6.26 19.89
C GLY A 271 -16.31 -5.68 19.81
N TYR A 272 -15.38 -6.17 20.62
CA TYR A 272 -13.98 -5.71 20.58
C TYR A 272 -13.29 -6.19 19.31
N LEU A 273 -13.38 -7.49 18.99
CA LEU A 273 -12.81 -8.08 17.79
C LEU A 273 -13.56 -7.67 16.52
N MET A 274 -14.88 -7.43 16.56
CA MET A 274 -15.63 -6.84 15.43
C MET A 274 -15.05 -5.50 14.98
N SER A 275 -14.53 -4.71 15.91
CA SER A 275 -13.94 -3.40 15.60
C SER A 275 -12.51 -3.47 15.08
N GLN A 276 -11.87 -4.65 15.07
CA GLN A 276 -10.48 -4.79 14.68
C GLN A 276 -10.31 -4.75 13.16
N THR A 277 -9.60 -3.74 12.65
CA THR A 277 -9.30 -3.57 11.23
C THR A 277 -8.42 -4.69 10.66
N PHE A 278 -7.76 -5.50 11.50
CA PHE A 278 -7.02 -6.67 11.04
C PHE A 278 -7.88 -7.67 10.25
N PHE A 279 -9.17 -7.82 10.61
CA PHE A 279 -10.08 -8.75 9.93
C PHE A 279 -10.69 -8.19 8.65
N GLU A 280 -10.68 -6.86 8.51
CA GLU A 280 -11.17 -6.14 7.33
C GLU A 280 -10.40 -4.83 7.14
N PRO A 281 -9.13 -4.89 6.67
CA PRO A 281 -8.22 -3.73 6.64
C PRO A 281 -8.51 -2.74 5.51
N TYR A 282 -9.38 -3.12 4.58
CA TYR A 282 -9.85 -2.33 3.46
C TYR A 282 -11.20 -2.89 2.98
N PRO A 283 -12.00 -2.14 2.20
CA PRO A 283 -13.31 -2.57 1.73
C PRO A 283 -13.33 -3.95 1.05
N GLU A 284 -14.32 -4.79 1.41
CA GLU A 284 -14.41 -6.19 0.98
C GLU A 284 -14.49 -6.37 -0.55
N ASP A 285 -15.11 -5.45 -1.29
CA ASP A 285 -15.24 -5.54 -2.76
C ASP A 285 -13.91 -5.31 -3.51
N LEU A 286 -12.85 -4.88 -2.80
CA LEU A 286 -11.48 -4.83 -3.31
C LEU A 286 -10.73 -6.16 -3.20
N ILE A 287 -11.29 -7.16 -2.48
CA ILE A 287 -10.75 -8.51 -2.46
C ILE A 287 -10.93 -9.12 -3.85
N GLU A 288 -9.85 -9.69 -4.40
CA GLU A 288 -9.90 -10.36 -5.69
C GLU A 288 -9.18 -11.69 -5.61
N ILE A 289 -9.83 -12.71 -6.14
CA ILE A 289 -9.19 -14.00 -6.41
C ILE A 289 -8.33 -13.83 -7.66
N ASN A 290 -7.18 -14.49 -7.71
CA ASN A 290 -6.38 -14.55 -8.92
C ASN A 290 -7.30 -14.99 -10.07
N PRO A 291 -7.34 -14.28 -11.21
CA PRO A 291 -8.17 -14.69 -12.31
C PRO A 291 -7.99 -16.18 -12.65
N VAL A 292 -6.77 -16.74 -12.52
CA VAL A 292 -6.46 -18.18 -12.76
C VAL A 292 -7.29 -19.13 -11.91
N GLU A 293 -7.61 -18.70 -10.70
CA GLU A 293 -8.33 -19.49 -9.71
C GLU A 293 -9.81 -19.12 -9.66
N SER A 294 -10.23 -18.08 -10.40
CA SER A 294 -11.61 -17.61 -10.42
C SER A 294 -12.49 -18.43 -11.36
N HIS A 295 -13.67 -18.82 -10.88
CA HIS A 295 -14.71 -19.46 -11.70
C HIS A 295 -15.36 -18.50 -12.71
N LEU A 296 -15.09 -17.19 -12.62
CA LEU A 296 -15.63 -16.16 -13.52
C LEU A 296 -14.82 -16.01 -14.81
N ARG A 297 -13.91 -16.94 -15.11
CA ARG A 297 -13.19 -16.96 -16.39
C ARG A 297 -14.09 -17.35 -17.53
N GLU A 298 -13.69 -16.94 -18.74
CA GLU A 298 -14.15 -17.60 -19.96
C GLU A 298 -13.88 -19.10 -19.82
N ASP A 299 -14.90 -19.88 -20.16
CA ASP A 299 -14.87 -21.33 -20.11
C ASP A 299 -13.76 -21.87 -21.02
N LEU A 300 -12.62 -22.22 -20.42
CA LEU A 300 -11.46 -22.80 -21.11
C LEU A 300 -11.70 -24.25 -21.55
N TRP A 301 -12.86 -24.82 -21.23
CA TRP A 301 -13.29 -26.16 -21.68
C TRP A 301 -14.07 -26.12 -22.99
N LYS A 302 -14.24 -24.93 -23.59
CA LYS A 302 -14.82 -24.75 -24.92
C LYS A 302 -13.77 -24.78 -26.03
#